data_AF-A0A3D4HKS2-F1
#
_entry.id   AF-A0A3D4HKS2-F1
#
_cell.length_a   1.000
_cell.length_b   1.000
_cell.length_c   1.000
_cell.angle_alpha   90.00
_cell.angle_beta   90.00
_cell.angle_gamma   90.00
#
_symmetry.space_group_name_H-M   'P 1'
#
loop_
_entity.id
_entity.type
_entity.pdbx_description
1 polymer ?
#
loop_
_entity_poly.entity_id
_entity_poly.type
_entity_poly.pdbx_seq_one_letter_code
_entity_poly.pdbx_strand_id
1 'polypeptide(L)'
;MNKENVENIDVPSVDQLTELTERFLLEGLSFKDLKGISDEDMEGIYAVGFNLYNNGKYEDALKVFQFLCFFDHFNREYWMALGGARQML
;
A
#
# COMPACT_ATOMS: atom_id res chain seq x y z
N MET A 1 19.66 4.35 -31.66
CA MET A 1 19.46 5.15 -30.44
C MET A 1 18.79 4.25 -29.41
N ASN A 2 19.33 4.21 -28.20
CA ASN A 2 19.77 2.99 -27.50
C ASN A 2 18.68 2.11 -26.85
N LYS A 3 18.87 0.78 -26.93
CA LYS A 3 18.12 -0.28 -26.22
C LYS A 3 18.81 -0.69 -24.89
N GLU A 4 19.49 0.24 -24.23
CA GLU A 4 20.26 -0.02 -23.01
C GLU A 4 19.85 0.98 -21.94
N ASN A 5 18.74 0.71 -21.23
CA ASN A 5 18.37 1.35 -19.96
C ASN A 5 17.18 0.60 -19.32
N VAL A 6 17.24 -0.74 -19.29
CA VAL A 6 16.51 -1.48 -18.26
C VAL A 6 17.57 -1.78 -17.21
N GLU A 7 17.69 -0.85 -16.26
CA GLU A 7 18.53 -0.99 -15.08
C GLU A 7 18.27 -2.36 -14.43
N ASN A 8 19.35 -3.00 -13.98
CA ASN A 8 19.34 -4.20 -13.15
C ASN A 8 18.26 -4.08 -12.06
N ILE A 9 17.10 -4.70 -12.27
CA ILE A 9 16.19 -5.02 -11.18
C ILE A 9 16.93 -6.08 -10.39
N ASP A 10 17.39 -5.73 -9.19
CA ASP A 10 17.95 -6.68 -8.22
C ASP A 10 16.82 -7.65 -7.84
N VAL A 11 16.69 -8.72 -8.63
CA VAL A 11 15.70 -9.76 -8.38
C VAL A 11 16.15 -10.48 -7.10
N PRO A 12 15.31 -10.51 -6.05
CA PRO A 12 15.67 -11.19 -4.82
C PRO A 12 16.05 -12.64 -5.13
N SER A 13 17.12 -13.12 -4.47
CA SER A 13 17.43 -14.54 -4.52
C SER A 13 16.26 -15.35 -3.96
N VAL A 14 16.20 -16.65 -4.30
CA VAL A 14 15.16 -17.54 -3.78
C VAL A 14 15.17 -17.58 -2.25
N ASP A 15 16.36 -17.53 -1.63
CA ASP A 15 16.50 -17.50 -0.17
C ASP A 15 15.91 -16.20 0.42
N GLN A 16 16.21 -15.05 -0.18
CA GLN A 16 15.66 -13.76 0.25
C GLN A 16 14.13 -13.71 0.09
N LEU A 17 13.61 -14.26 -1.00
CA LEU A 17 12.16 -14.34 -1.23
C LEU A 17 11.49 -15.29 -0.23
N THR A 18 12.16 -16.38 0.13
CA THR A 18 11.67 -17.34 1.12
C THR A 18 11.55 -16.66 2.49
N GLU A 19 12.61 -15.97 2.95
CA GLU A 19 12.60 -15.21 4.21
C GLU A 19 11.49 -14.14 4.23
N LEU A 20 11.35 -13.38 3.15
CA LEU A 20 10.30 -12.35 3.04
C LEU A 20 8.90 -12.97 3.14
N THR A 21 8.69 -14.12 2.50
CA THR A 21 7.41 -14.82 2.47
C THR A 21 7.08 -15.43 3.83
N GLU A 22 8.06 -15.98 4.53
CA GLU A 22 7.89 -16.49 5.90
C GLU A 22 7.51 -15.38 6.86
N ARG A 23 8.21 -14.25 6.82
CA ARG A 23 7.88 -13.06 7.63
C ARG A 23 6.48 -12.51 7.33
N PHE A 24 6.08 -12.48 6.06
CA PHE A 24 4.74 -12.05 5.68
C PHE A 24 3.64 -13.02 6.14
N LEU A 25 3.79 -14.32 5.84
CA LEU A 25 2.72 -15.31 6.03
C LEU A 25 2.69 -15.91 7.44
N LEU A 26 3.84 -16.17 8.05
CA LEU A 26 3.94 -16.88 9.33
C LEU A 26 3.96 -15.91 10.51
N GLU A 27 4.67 -14.77 10.39
CA GLU A 27 4.73 -13.75 11.44
C GLU A 27 3.58 -12.74 11.37
N GLY A 28 2.80 -12.76 10.27
CA GLY A 28 1.67 -11.87 10.07
C GLY A 28 2.09 -10.42 9.84
N LEU A 29 3.29 -10.19 9.29
CA LEU A 29 3.74 -8.85 8.95
C LEU A 29 3.05 -8.34 7.68
N SER A 30 2.73 -7.05 7.67
CA SER A 30 2.20 -6.36 6.51
C SER A 30 3.32 -5.81 5.61
N PHE A 31 2.98 -5.31 4.42
CA PHE A 31 3.99 -4.71 3.54
C PHE A 31 4.58 -3.43 4.12
N LYS A 32 3.83 -2.65 4.93
CA LYS A 32 4.42 -1.50 5.64
C LYS A 32 5.51 -1.96 6.61
N ASP A 33 5.31 -3.07 7.32
CA ASP A 33 6.28 -3.58 8.29
C ASP A 33 7.55 -4.09 7.59
N LEU A 34 7.37 -4.81 6.48
CA LEU A 34 8.48 -5.30 5.66
C LEU A 34 9.29 -4.17 5.02
N LYS A 35 8.67 -3.02 4.76
CA LYS A 35 9.30 -1.83 4.18
C LYS A 35 9.72 -0.79 5.22
N GLY A 36 9.42 -1.01 6.50
CA GLY A 36 9.71 -0.06 7.57
C GLY A 36 8.97 1.28 7.43
N ILE A 37 7.78 1.27 6.83
CA ILE A 37 6.92 2.46 6.74
C ILE A 37 6.23 2.65 8.09
N SER A 38 6.34 3.85 8.65
CA SER A 38 5.80 4.14 9.98
C SER A 38 4.27 4.29 9.96
N ASP A 39 3.65 4.12 11.13
CA ASP A 39 2.21 4.40 11.29
C ASP A 39 1.88 5.88 11.02
N GLU A 40 2.80 6.80 11.35
CA GLU A 40 2.66 8.24 11.07
C GLU A 40 2.63 8.53 9.56
N ASP A 41 3.49 7.87 8.78
CA ASP A 41 3.48 8.00 7.33
C ASP A 41 2.16 7.47 6.74
N MET A 42 1.67 6.33 7.24
CA MET A 42 0.41 5.74 6.81
C MET A 42 -0.79 6.63 7.18
N GLU A 43 -0.78 7.26 8.35
CA GLU A 43 -1.79 8.23 8.78
C GLU A 43 -1.76 9.49 7.91
N GLY A 44 -0.57 9.98 7.54
CA GLY A 44 -0.42 11.09 6.60
C GLY A 44 -1.04 10.79 5.23
N ILE A 45 -0.83 9.58 4.70
CA ILE A 45 -1.43 9.12 3.45
C ILE A 45 -2.96 8.99 3.60
N TYR A 46 -3.44 8.47 4.72
CA TYR A 46 -4.86 8.40 5.03
C TYR A 46 -5.52 9.79 5.04
N ALA A 47 -4.89 10.78 5.67
CA ALA A 47 -5.37 12.16 5.70
C ALA A 47 -5.50 12.75 4.28
N VAL A 48 -4.56 12.44 3.38
CA VAL A 48 -4.65 12.84 1.96
C VAL A 48 -5.87 12.20 1.29
N GLY A 49 -6.08 10.89 1.45
CA GLY A 49 -7.24 10.19 0.90
C GLY A 49 -8.57 10.72 1.44
N PHE A 50 -8.63 10.98 2.75
CA PHE A 50 -9.80 11.54 3.41
C PHE A 50 -10.13 12.96 2.94
N ASN A 51 -9.11 13.80 2.73
CA ASN A 51 -9.29 15.13 2.16
C ASN A 51 -9.82 15.06 0.72
N LEU A 52 -9.31 14.16 -0.12
CA LEU A 52 -9.83 13.95 -1.47
C LEU A 52 -11.30 13.52 -1.44
N TYR A 53 -11.63 12.58 -0.56
CA TYR A 53 -13.01 12.10 -0.37
C TYR A 53 -13.96 13.23 0.01
N ASN A 54 -13.60 14.05 1.01
CA ASN A 54 -14.43 15.17 1.46
C ASN A 54 -14.61 16.28 0.41
N ASN A 55 -13.69 16.37 -0.56
CA ASN A 55 -13.79 17.29 -1.69
C ASN A 55 -14.53 16.68 -2.90
N GLY A 56 -15.15 15.50 -2.73
CA GLY A 56 -15.89 14.81 -3.79
C GLY A 56 -15.03 14.17 -4.87
N LYS A 57 -13.70 14.10 -4.67
CA LYS A 57 -12.76 13.47 -5.60
C LYS A 57 -12.64 11.97 -5.32
N TYR A 58 -13.74 11.25 -5.50
CA TYR A 58 -13.89 9.87 -5.03
C TYR A 58 -12.97 8.90 -5.77
N GLU A 59 -12.72 9.07 -7.06
CA GLU A 59 -11.81 8.21 -7.84
C GLU A 59 -10.35 8.33 -7.37
N ASP A 60 -9.92 9.54 -6.98
CA ASP A 60 -8.55 9.75 -6.48
C ASP A 60 -8.43 9.28 -5.03
N ALA A 61 -9.44 9.54 -4.20
CA ALA A 61 -9.50 8.98 -2.85
C ALA A 61 -9.46 7.45 -2.87
N LEU A 62 -10.18 6.81 -3.80
CA LEU A 62 -10.20 5.36 -4.00
C LEU A 62 -8.77 4.80 -4.20
N LYS A 63 -7.96 5.42 -5.06
CA LYS A 63 -6.58 4.99 -5.32
C LYS A 63 -5.72 5.06 -4.07
N VAL A 64 -5.88 6.12 -3.27
CA VAL A 64 -5.16 6.28 -2.00
C VAL A 64 -5.59 5.22 -0.99
N PHE A 65 -6.89 4.97 -0.84
CA PHE A 65 -7.36 3.93 0.08
C PHE A 65 -6.98 2.52 -0.38
N GLN A 66 -6.91 2.24 -1.69
CA GLN A 66 -6.39 0.98 -2.21
C GLN A 66 -4.92 0.78 -1.83
N PHE A 67 -4.10 1.83 -1.93
CA PHE A 67 -2.71 1.79 -1.47
C PHE A 67 -2.64 1.43 0.02
N LEU A 68 -3.44 2.09 0.86
CA LEU A 68 -3.44 1.83 2.31
C LEU A 68 -3.86 0.39 2.63
N CYS A 69 -4.94 -0.11 2.02
CA CYS A 69 -5.37 -1.51 2.15
C CYS A 69 -4.29 -2.52 1.70
N PHE A 70 -3.50 -2.17 0.69
CA PHE A 70 -2.42 -3.05 0.21
C PHE A 70 -1.24 -3.05 1.19
N PHE A 71 -0.83 -1.89 1.68
CA PHE A 71 0.34 -1.77 2.56
C PHE A 71 0.07 -2.22 3.99
N ASP A 72 -1.15 -2.06 4.48
CA ASP A 72 -1.59 -2.52 5.80
C ASP A 72 -3.02 -3.08 5.72
N HIS A 73 -3.10 -4.32 5.26
CA HIS A 73 -4.37 -5.01 5.04
C HIS A 73 -5.12 -5.37 6.33
N PHE A 74 -4.47 -5.30 7.49
CA PHE A 74 -5.08 -5.55 8.80
C PHE A 74 -5.83 -4.33 9.34
N ASN A 75 -5.53 -3.13 8.86
CA ASN A 75 -6.20 -1.93 9.32
C ASN A 75 -7.62 -1.81 8.72
N ARG A 76 -8.62 -2.08 9.57
CA ARG A 76 -10.04 -2.02 9.22
C ARG A 76 -10.50 -0.65 8.69
N GLU A 77 -9.88 0.44 9.13
CA GLU A 77 -10.32 1.80 8.81
C GLU A 77 -10.03 2.13 7.34
N TYR A 78 -8.96 1.56 6.78
CA TYR A 78 -8.60 1.70 5.38
C TYR A 78 -9.63 1.02 4.48
N TRP A 79 -10.09 -0.18 4.86
CA TRP A 79 -11.16 -0.89 4.14
C TRP A 79 -12.50 -0.17 4.19
N MET A 80 -12.84 0.41 5.35
CA MET A 80 -14.05 1.23 5.49
C MET A 80 -14.01 2.47 4.60
N ALA A 81 -12.88 3.17 4.56
CA ALA A 81 -12.69 4.33 3.69
C ALA A 81 -12.75 3.94 2.21
N LEU A 82 -12.14 2.81 1.83
CA LEU A 82 -12.21 2.27 0.47
C LEU A 82 -13.66 1.93 0.07
N GLY A 83 -14.41 1.28 0.95
CA GLY A 83 -15.83 0.97 0.73
C GLY A 83 -16.67 2.24 0.59
N GLY A 84 -16.44 3.22 1.47
CA GLY A 84 -17.08 4.54 1.40
C GLY A 84 -16.81 5.26 0.07
N ALA A 85 -15.56 5.25 -0.42
CA ALA A 85 -15.22 5.79 -1.73
C ALA A 85 -15.95 5.08 -2.87
N ARG A 86 -16.00 3.74 -2.86
CA ARG A 86 -16.72 2.95 -3.88
C ARG A 86 -18.22 3.22 -3.91
N GLN A 87 -18.84 3.45 -2.75
CA GLN A 87 -20.28 3.71 -2.67
C GLN A 87 -20.67 5.05 -3.31
N MET A 88 -19.73 6.01 -3.37
CA MET A 88 -19.97 7.35 -3.92
C MET A 88 -19.71 7.47 -5.43
N LEU A 89 -19.11 6.43 -6.04
CA LEU A 89 -18.90 6.30 -7.49
C LEU A 89 -20.15 5.73 -8.17
#